data_AF-A0A0G0U8Q1-F1
#
_entry.id   AF-A0A0G0U8Q1-F1
#
_cell.length_a   1.000
_cell.length_b   1.000
_cell.length_c   1.000
_cell.angle_alpha   90.00
_cell.angle_beta   90.00
_cell.angle_gamma   90.00
#
_symmetry.space_group_name_H-M   'P 1'
#
loop_
_entity.id
_entity.type
_entity.pdbx_description
1 polymer ?
#
loop_
_entity_poly.entity_id
_entity_poly.type
_entity_poly.pdbx_seq_one_letter_code
_entity_poly.pdbx_strand_id
1 'polypeptide(L)'
;MELLKKTVLDLEDRRKDNSDKKELFAKDRHPKTANFYKDQWAFIHDTTVRENIAYQMQYLEFMINLYNDYQIYLTVESLLCKDIICTVGGIIEAVLFDLIQNAKEKAGLKLDRTDFTALLGLAYHEYKLIDEEMWHFCHELRKVRNFVHLKAADFREHQAYSAEETNDCLTKLEQFREHLA
;
A
#
# COMPACT_ATOMS: atom_id res chain seq x y z
N MET A 1 -17.30 9.33 20.78
CA MET A 1 -16.70 8.25 19.96
C MET A 1 -16.31 7.14 20.90
N GLU A 2 -16.75 5.91 20.67
CA GLU A 2 -16.28 4.77 21.46
C GLU A 2 -14.80 4.50 21.13
N LEU A 3 -14.02 4.10 22.14
CA LEU A 3 -12.61 3.76 21.97
C LEU A 3 -12.43 2.30 21.56
N LEU A 4 -11.35 2.01 20.84
CA LEU A 4 -10.97 0.64 20.48
C LEU A 4 -10.72 -0.20 21.75
N LYS A 5 -11.37 -1.36 21.84
CA LYS A 5 -11.16 -2.35 22.92
C LYS A 5 -10.41 -3.55 22.37
N LYS A 6 -9.22 -3.81 22.91
CA LYS A 6 -8.44 -5.02 22.61
C LYS A 6 -8.63 -6.02 23.75
N THR A 7 -9.07 -7.22 23.42
CA THR A 7 -9.13 -8.32 24.37
C THR A 7 -7.83 -9.10 24.28
N VAL A 8 -7.06 -9.12 25.37
CA VAL A 8 -5.83 -9.90 25.51
C VAL A 8 -6.15 -11.05 26.45
N LEU A 9 -6.19 -12.27 25.93
CA LEU A 9 -6.53 -13.47 26.71
C LEU A 9 -5.28 -14.21 27.17
N ASP A 10 -4.21 -14.15 26.38
CA ASP A 10 -2.97 -14.88 26.59
C ASP A 10 -1.78 -14.04 26.11
N LEU A 11 -0.88 -13.69 27.03
CA LEU A 11 0.29 -12.86 26.73
C LEU A 11 1.36 -13.65 25.96
N GLU A 12 1.37 -14.97 26.07
CA GLU A 12 2.33 -15.85 25.40
C GLU A 12 1.82 -16.27 24.01
N ASP A 13 0.50 -16.44 23.87
CA ASP A 13 -0.15 -16.76 22.59
C ASP A 13 -1.10 -15.66 22.11
N ARG A 14 -0.52 -14.65 21.45
CA ARG A 14 -1.26 -13.53 20.86
C ARG A 14 -2.23 -13.95 19.75
N ARG A 15 -2.22 -15.20 19.27
CA ARG A 15 -3.22 -15.68 18.30
C ARG A 15 -4.61 -15.80 18.91
N LYS A 16 -4.69 -15.88 20.24
CA LYS A 16 -5.96 -15.87 21.00
C LYS A 16 -6.47 -14.45 21.29
N ASP A 17 -5.68 -13.41 21.01
CA ASP A 17 -6.15 -12.04 21.14
C ASP A 17 -7.40 -11.85 20.27
N ASN A 18 -8.41 -11.18 20.81
CA ASN A 18 -9.68 -10.90 20.14
C ASN A 18 -10.49 -12.14 19.70
N SER A 19 -10.24 -13.34 20.25
CA SER A 19 -11.04 -14.53 19.90
C SER A 19 -12.52 -14.42 20.33
N ASP A 20 -12.84 -13.45 21.18
CA ASP A 20 -14.19 -13.05 21.58
C ASP A 20 -14.91 -12.18 20.54
N LYS A 21 -14.19 -11.67 19.54
CA LYS A 21 -14.76 -10.84 18.46
C LYS A 21 -15.39 -11.71 17.39
N LYS A 22 -16.35 -11.12 16.66
CA LYS A 22 -16.98 -11.76 15.51
C LYS A 22 -15.96 -11.94 14.38
N GLU A 23 -15.93 -13.13 13.78
CA GLU A 23 -15.19 -13.32 12.53
C GLU A 23 -15.78 -12.42 11.44
N LEU A 24 -14.91 -11.68 10.75
CA LEU A 24 -15.32 -10.76 9.69
C LEU A 24 -15.37 -11.47 8.32
N PHE A 25 -14.48 -12.42 8.06
CA PHE A 25 -14.41 -13.13 6.78
C PHE A 25 -14.49 -14.63 7.01
N ALA A 26 -15.10 -15.32 6.06
CA ALA A 26 -14.95 -16.77 5.95
C ALA A 26 -13.47 -17.14 5.76
N LYS A 27 -13.05 -18.33 6.19
CA LYS A 27 -11.63 -18.73 6.23
C LYS A 27 -10.94 -18.69 4.86
N ASP A 28 -11.68 -18.97 3.79
CA ASP A 28 -11.23 -18.90 2.40
C ASP A 28 -11.09 -17.46 1.86
N ARG A 29 -11.62 -16.48 2.60
CA ARG A 29 -11.55 -15.04 2.33
C ARG A 29 -10.59 -14.33 3.30
N HIS A 30 -9.86 -15.06 4.13
CA HIS A 30 -8.81 -14.45 4.97
C HIS A 30 -7.66 -13.99 4.08
N PRO A 31 -7.07 -12.81 4.37
CA PRO A 31 -5.88 -12.39 3.67
C PRO A 31 -4.79 -13.46 3.73
N LYS A 32 -4.06 -13.63 2.64
CA LYS A 32 -2.91 -14.52 2.55
C LYS A 32 -1.88 -14.14 3.60
N THR A 33 -1.05 -15.10 3.97
CA THR A 33 -0.01 -14.87 4.99
C THR A 33 1.04 -13.87 4.51
N ALA A 34 1.71 -13.18 5.43
CA ALA A 34 2.82 -12.29 5.09
C ALA A 34 3.88 -13.01 4.25
N ASN A 35 4.18 -14.28 4.54
CA ASN A 35 5.17 -15.06 3.80
C ASN A 35 4.84 -15.19 2.31
N PHE A 36 3.56 -15.39 1.97
CA PHE A 36 3.12 -15.42 0.57
C PHE A 36 3.54 -14.13 -0.17
N TYR A 37 3.33 -12.97 0.45
CA TYR A 37 3.73 -11.70 -0.15
C TYR A 37 5.24 -11.45 -0.08
N LYS A 38 5.93 -11.89 0.98
CA LYS A 38 7.41 -11.82 1.03
C LYS A 38 8.03 -12.56 -0.16
N ASP A 39 7.46 -13.69 -0.55
CA ASP A 39 7.91 -14.46 -1.71
C ASP A 39 7.63 -13.73 -3.03
N GLN A 40 6.46 -13.10 -3.18
CA GLN A 40 6.13 -12.30 -4.38
C GLN A 40 7.00 -11.05 -4.55
N TRP A 41 7.51 -10.51 -3.44
CA TRP A 41 8.37 -9.31 -3.40
C TRP A 41 9.83 -9.68 -3.06
N ALA A 42 10.27 -10.88 -3.42
CA ALA A 42 11.61 -11.38 -3.09
C ALA A 42 12.75 -10.59 -3.73
N PHE A 43 12.48 -9.79 -4.77
CA PHE A 43 13.45 -8.90 -5.43
C PHE A 43 13.82 -7.65 -4.62
N ILE A 44 13.08 -7.36 -3.54
CA ILE A 44 13.40 -6.30 -2.58
C ILE A 44 14.54 -6.75 -1.67
N HIS A 45 15.60 -5.94 -1.61
CA HIS A 45 16.86 -6.30 -0.98
C HIS A 45 16.82 -6.09 0.54
N ASP A 46 16.32 -4.95 0.99
CA ASP A 46 16.13 -4.69 2.41
C ASP A 46 15.01 -5.57 2.97
N THR A 47 15.37 -6.44 3.91
CA THR A 47 14.43 -7.38 4.51
C THR A 47 13.32 -6.66 5.27
N THR A 48 13.62 -5.57 5.97
CA THR A 48 12.62 -4.78 6.72
C THR A 48 11.61 -4.14 5.76
N VAL A 49 12.09 -3.57 4.66
CA VAL A 49 11.23 -2.99 3.61
C VAL A 49 10.33 -4.06 3.01
N ARG A 50 10.88 -5.23 2.65
CA ARG A 50 10.12 -6.35 2.12
C ARG A 50 9.04 -6.85 3.08
N GLU A 51 9.37 -6.95 4.37
CA GLU A 51 8.38 -7.35 5.38
C GLU A 51 7.26 -6.32 5.52
N ASN A 52 7.59 -5.03 5.55
CA ASN A 52 6.60 -3.97 5.61
C ASN A 52 5.70 -3.95 4.38
N ILE A 53 6.26 -4.13 3.18
CA ILE A 53 5.47 -4.28 1.94
C ILE A 53 4.53 -5.47 2.06
N ALA A 54 5.00 -6.63 2.54
CA ALA A 54 4.16 -7.79 2.73
C ALA A 54 2.99 -7.53 3.69
N TYR A 55 3.22 -6.81 4.80
CA TYR A 55 2.14 -6.44 5.73
C TYR A 55 1.14 -5.47 5.09
N GLN A 56 1.60 -4.52 4.26
CA GLN A 56 0.72 -3.62 3.53
C GLN A 56 -0.08 -4.35 2.45
N MET A 57 0.49 -5.35 1.77
CA MET A 57 -0.24 -6.20 0.83
C MET A 57 -1.34 -7.02 1.52
N GLN A 58 -1.08 -7.57 2.71
CA GLN A 58 -2.13 -8.22 3.51
C GLN A 58 -3.24 -7.24 3.90
N TYR A 59 -2.88 -6.00 4.23
CA TYR A 59 -3.86 -4.96 4.58
C TYR A 59 -4.69 -4.53 3.36
N LEU A 60 -4.08 -4.42 2.16
CA LEU A 60 -4.79 -4.21 0.91
C LEU A 60 -5.82 -5.31 0.65
N GLU A 61 -5.42 -6.58 0.76
CA GLU A 61 -6.35 -7.71 0.56
C GLU A 61 -7.48 -7.69 1.60
N PHE A 62 -7.19 -7.34 2.86
CA PHE A 62 -8.21 -7.12 3.89
C PHE A 62 -9.22 -6.03 3.47
N MET A 63 -8.75 -4.86 3.02
CA MET A 63 -9.62 -3.75 2.61
C MET A 63 -10.44 -4.10 1.36
N ILE A 64 -9.87 -4.83 0.41
CA ILE A 64 -10.57 -5.30 -0.79
C ILE A 64 -11.67 -6.29 -0.43
N ASN A 65 -11.38 -7.26 0.45
CA ASN A 65 -12.40 -8.21 0.92
C ASN A 65 -13.48 -7.49 1.73
N LEU A 66 -13.11 -6.48 2.52
CA LEU A 66 -14.05 -5.64 3.25
C LEU A 66 -15.00 -4.92 2.28
N TYR A 67 -14.47 -4.30 1.23
CA TYR A 67 -15.26 -3.61 0.21
C TYR A 67 -16.20 -4.57 -0.55
N ASN A 68 -15.71 -5.75 -0.93
CA ASN A 68 -16.47 -6.69 -1.76
C ASN A 68 -17.54 -7.46 -0.99
N ASP A 69 -17.28 -7.80 0.28
CA ASP A 69 -18.15 -8.71 1.04
C ASP A 69 -19.17 -7.95 1.91
N TYR A 70 -18.97 -6.66 2.15
CA TYR A 70 -19.82 -5.84 3.02
C TYR A 70 -20.48 -4.68 2.26
N GLN A 71 -21.69 -4.33 2.69
CA GLN A 71 -22.37 -3.15 2.17
C GLN A 71 -21.73 -1.88 2.76
N ILE A 72 -20.80 -1.29 2.02
CA ILE A 72 -20.16 -0.02 2.35
C ILE A 72 -20.70 1.05 1.41
N TYR A 73 -21.10 2.20 1.95
CA TYR A 73 -21.74 3.26 1.17
C TYR A 73 -21.36 4.64 1.71
N LEU A 74 -21.59 5.66 0.87
CA LEU A 74 -21.37 7.07 1.18
C LEU A 74 -19.90 7.35 1.51
N THR A 75 -19.64 8.21 2.49
CA THR A 75 -18.30 8.67 2.85
C THR A 75 -17.37 7.53 3.25
N VAL A 76 -17.88 6.46 3.87
CA VAL A 76 -17.04 5.32 4.30
C VAL A 76 -16.46 4.61 3.08
N GLU A 77 -17.25 4.46 2.01
CA GLU A 77 -16.81 3.85 0.76
C GLU A 77 -15.66 4.66 0.15
N SER A 78 -15.87 5.98 -0.02
CA SER A 78 -14.86 6.84 -0.64
C SER A 78 -13.58 6.94 0.20
N LEU A 79 -13.68 6.92 1.53
CA LEU A 79 -12.51 6.87 2.42
C LEU A 79 -11.78 5.53 2.37
N LEU A 80 -12.49 4.41 2.24
CA LEU A 80 -11.86 3.10 2.04
C LEU A 80 -11.09 3.07 0.70
N CYS A 81 -11.67 3.60 -0.37
CA CYS A 81 -10.99 3.78 -1.66
C CYS A 81 -9.73 4.66 -1.52
N LYS A 82 -9.83 5.79 -0.80
CA LYS A 82 -8.68 6.67 -0.49
C LYS A 82 -7.56 5.89 0.22
N ASP A 83 -7.89 5.11 1.24
CA ASP A 83 -6.92 4.34 2.02
C ASP A 83 -6.22 3.28 1.18
N ILE A 84 -6.95 2.60 0.29
CA ILE A 84 -6.37 1.66 -0.68
C ILE A 84 -5.38 2.39 -1.60
N ILE A 85 -5.80 3.49 -2.24
CA ILE A 85 -4.95 4.26 -3.16
C ILE A 85 -3.69 4.77 -2.46
N CYS A 86 -3.81 5.30 -1.24
CA CYS A 86 -2.68 5.79 -0.46
C CYS A 86 -1.72 4.66 -0.08
N THR A 87 -2.25 3.48 0.26
CA THR A 87 -1.46 2.28 0.58
C THR A 87 -0.66 1.82 -0.63
N VAL A 88 -1.29 1.79 -1.82
CA VAL A 88 -0.60 1.51 -3.10
C VAL A 88 0.56 2.48 -3.32
N GLY A 89 0.33 3.78 -3.13
CA GLY A 89 1.39 4.80 -3.25
C GLY A 89 2.56 4.60 -2.30
N GLY A 90 2.29 4.22 -1.05
CA GLY A 90 3.33 3.93 -0.07
C GLY A 90 4.16 2.69 -0.43
N ILE A 91 3.55 1.66 -0.99
CA ILE A 91 4.26 0.46 -1.45
C ILE A 91 5.19 0.80 -2.60
N ILE A 92 4.69 1.50 -3.63
CA ILE A 92 5.51 1.89 -4.80
C ILE A 92 6.70 2.74 -4.39
N GLU A 93 6.48 3.72 -3.51
CA GLU A 93 7.57 4.57 -2.98
C GLU A 93 8.63 3.73 -2.25
N ALA A 94 8.22 2.81 -1.38
CA ALA A 94 9.14 1.95 -0.63
C ALA A 94 9.97 1.05 -1.55
N VAL A 95 9.35 0.50 -2.59
CA VAL A 95 10.01 -0.33 -3.61
C VAL A 95 11.05 0.48 -4.38
N LEU A 96 10.67 1.65 -4.90
CA LEU A 96 11.59 2.51 -5.64
C LEU A 96 12.77 2.95 -4.76
N PHE A 97 12.52 3.24 -3.49
CA PHE A 97 13.57 3.61 -2.54
C PHE A 97 14.57 2.47 -2.35
N ASP A 98 14.10 1.24 -2.10
CA ASP A 98 14.98 0.07 -1.94
C ASP A 98 15.82 -0.18 -3.19
N LEU A 99 15.20 -0.17 -4.38
CA LEU A 99 15.88 -0.45 -5.64
C LEU A 99 16.97 0.59 -5.94
N ILE A 100 16.66 1.87 -5.77
CA ILE A 100 17.61 2.96 -6.01
C ILE A 100 18.72 2.96 -4.95
N GLN A 101 18.38 2.75 -3.68
CA GLN A 101 19.35 2.66 -2.59
C GLN A 101 20.34 1.52 -2.85
N ASN A 102 19.85 0.33 -3.17
CA ASN A 102 20.68 -0.83 -3.50
C ASN A 102 21.58 -0.57 -4.73
N ALA A 103 21.05 0.08 -5.77
CA ALA A 103 21.84 0.45 -6.94
C ALA A 103 22.94 1.47 -6.61
N LYS A 104 22.67 2.44 -5.72
CA LYS A 104 23.68 3.39 -5.21
C LYS A 104 24.72 2.71 -4.34
N GLU A 105 24.32 1.83 -3.44
CA GLU A 105 25.24 1.09 -2.56
C GLU A 105 26.21 0.24 -3.36
N LYS A 106 25.76 -0.42 -4.43
CA LYS A 106 26.62 -1.16 -5.37
C LYS A 106 27.66 -0.27 -6.06
N ALA A 107 27.37 1.03 -6.20
CA ALA A 107 28.29 2.04 -6.73
C ALA A 107 29.12 2.74 -5.62
N GLY A 108 29.00 2.33 -4.35
CA GLY A 108 29.68 2.96 -3.21
C GLY A 108 29.09 4.31 -2.80
N LEU A 109 27.87 4.63 -3.24
CA LEU A 109 27.13 5.85 -2.91
C LEU A 109 26.01 5.55 -1.91
N LYS A 110 25.50 6.59 -1.25
CA LYS A 110 24.31 6.51 -0.40
C LYS A 110 23.18 7.37 -1.00
N LEU A 111 21.94 6.91 -0.88
CA LEU A 111 20.79 7.77 -1.13
C LEU A 111 20.53 8.60 0.13
N ASP A 112 20.63 9.92 0.00
CA ASP A 112 20.12 10.80 1.03
C ASP A 112 18.60 10.69 1.11
N ARG A 113 18.03 11.04 2.27
CA ARG A 113 16.58 11.07 2.45
C ARG A 113 15.97 11.99 1.39
N THR A 114 15.26 11.39 0.44
CA THR A 114 14.70 12.07 -0.71
C THR A 114 13.18 12.00 -0.67
N ASP A 115 12.50 13.01 -1.19
CA ASP A 115 11.04 12.98 -1.28
C ASP A 115 10.59 12.13 -2.48
N PHE A 116 9.31 11.73 -2.48
CA PHE A 116 8.76 10.88 -3.53
C PHE A 116 8.94 11.46 -4.94
N THR A 117 8.92 12.79 -5.09
CA THR A 117 9.05 13.45 -6.39
C THR A 117 10.45 13.25 -6.96
N ALA A 118 11.46 13.50 -6.14
CA ALA A 118 12.85 13.29 -6.53
C ALA A 118 13.13 11.80 -6.76
N LEU A 119 12.55 10.91 -5.95
CA LEU A 119 12.64 9.47 -6.15
C LEU A 119 12.08 9.02 -7.51
N LEU A 120 10.94 9.55 -7.94
CA LEU A 120 10.37 9.28 -9.26
C LEU A 120 11.25 9.80 -10.39
N GLY A 121 11.84 10.98 -10.21
CA GLY A 121 12.82 11.52 -11.17
C GLY A 121 14.02 10.59 -11.34
N LEU A 122 14.59 10.09 -10.24
CA LEU A 122 15.68 9.11 -10.28
C LEU A 122 15.27 7.82 -10.98
N ALA A 123 14.10 7.27 -10.59
CA ALA A 123 13.59 6.00 -11.15
C ALA A 123 13.42 6.06 -12.66
N TYR A 124 12.87 7.16 -13.20
CA TYR A 124 12.61 7.31 -14.62
C TYR A 124 13.83 7.81 -15.43
N HIS A 125 14.50 8.86 -14.98
CA HIS A 125 15.55 9.50 -15.77
C HIS A 125 16.90 8.78 -15.65
N GLU A 126 17.29 8.37 -14.45
CA GLU A 126 18.65 7.86 -14.18
C GLU A 126 18.70 6.33 -14.20
N TYR A 127 17.78 5.66 -13.49
CA TYR A 127 17.83 4.22 -13.28
C TYR A 127 16.98 3.39 -14.25
N LYS A 128 16.08 4.04 -15.01
CA LYS A 128 15.20 3.38 -15.99
C LYS A 128 14.40 2.21 -15.40
N LEU A 129 13.98 2.34 -14.14
CA LEU A 129 13.20 1.33 -13.42
C LEU A 129 11.72 1.34 -13.81
N ILE A 130 11.26 2.45 -14.38
CA ILE A 130 9.87 2.66 -14.80
C ILE A 130 9.85 3.33 -16.18
N ASP A 131 8.78 3.10 -16.93
CA ASP A 131 8.51 3.78 -18.19
C ASP A 131 7.76 5.11 -17.97
N GLU A 132 7.49 5.82 -19.07
CA GLU A 132 6.80 7.12 -19.06
C GLU A 132 5.37 6.99 -18.51
N GLU A 133 4.65 5.93 -18.87
CA GLU A 133 3.29 5.69 -18.40
C GLU A 133 3.25 5.51 -16.88
N MET A 134 4.12 4.65 -16.34
CA MET A 134 4.24 4.40 -14.91
C MET A 134 4.73 5.64 -14.16
N TRP A 135 5.62 6.42 -14.76
CA TRP A 135 6.07 7.70 -14.19
C TRP A 135 4.91 8.70 -14.03
N HIS A 136 4.08 8.85 -15.06
CA HIS A 136 2.88 9.69 -14.99
C HIS A 136 1.86 9.19 -13.95
N PHE A 137 1.60 7.88 -13.94
CA PHE A 137 0.73 7.27 -12.95
C PHE A 137 1.21 7.55 -11.51
N CYS A 138 2.49 7.34 -11.24
CA CYS A 138 3.07 7.59 -9.92
C CYS A 138 3.01 9.07 -9.53
N HIS A 139 3.12 9.99 -10.49
CA HIS A 139 2.98 11.42 -10.25
C HIS A 139 1.55 11.80 -9.80
N GLU A 140 0.52 11.22 -10.40
CA GLU A 140 -0.87 11.41 -9.97
C GLU A 140 -1.14 10.74 -8.62
N LEU A 141 -0.64 9.51 -8.43
CA LEU A 141 -0.75 8.78 -7.19
C LEU A 141 -0.13 9.55 -6.01
N ARG A 142 1.04 10.18 -6.23
CA ARG A 142 1.68 11.06 -5.26
C ARG A 142 0.79 12.24 -4.87
N LYS A 143 0.07 12.85 -5.83
CA LYS A 143 -0.87 13.95 -5.50
C LYS A 143 -1.95 13.44 -4.56
N VAL A 144 -2.55 12.30 -4.86
CA VAL A 144 -3.58 11.67 -4.01
C VAL A 144 -3.04 11.37 -2.61
N ARG A 145 -1.85 10.77 -2.50
CA ARG A 145 -1.18 10.51 -1.22
C ARG A 145 -0.85 11.80 -0.45
N ASN A 146 -0.47 12.88 -1.14
CA ASN A 146 -0.24 14.16 -0.47
C ASN A 146 -1.56 14.82 0.01
N PHE A 147 -2.71 14.38 -0.49
CA PHE A 147 -4.04 14.67 0.05
C PHE A 147 -4.51 13.63 1.09
N VAL A 148 -3.59 12.96 1.80
CA VAL A 148 -3.93 12.10 2.96
C VAL A 148 -4.67 12.88 4.04
N HIS A 149 -4.43 14.20 4.16
CA HIS A 149 -5.24 15.09 4.99
C HIS A 149 -6.68 15.24 4.45
N LEU A 150 -7.59 15.85 5.22
CA LEU A 150 -8.89 16.25 4.69
C LEU A 150 -8.66 16.96 3.37
N LYS A 151 -9.32 16.53 2.28
CA LYS A 151 -9.28 17.29 1.03
C LYS A 151 -9.59 18.74 1.36
N ALA A 152 -8.85 19.65 0.73
CA ALA A 152 -8.95 21.09 0.94
C ALA A 152 -10.42 21.53 1.11
N ALA A 153 -10.67 22.58 1.90
CA ALA A 153 -12.01 22.98 2.37
C ALA A 153 -13.12 23.03 1.30
N ASP A 154 -12.73 23.13 0.02
CA ASP A 154 -13.61 23.19 -1.15
C ASP A 154 -14.05 21.83 -1.72
N PHE A 155 -13.57 20.69 -1.19
CA PHE A 155 -13.85 19.36 -1.69
C PHE A 155 -14.63 18.48 -0.71
N ARG A 156 -15.57 17.70 -1.25
CA ARG A 156 -16.36 16.72 -0.49
C ARG A 156 -15.70 15.34 -0.57
N GLU A 157 -15.21 14.83 0.56
CA GLU A 157 -14.53 13.53 0.64
C GLU A 157 -15.37 12.37 0.08
N HIS A 158 -16.69 12.39 0.18
CA HIS A 158 -17.55 11.30 -0.32
C HIS A 158 -17.67 11.21 -1.86
N GLN A 159 -17.13 12.19 -2.61
CA GLN A 159 -17.13 12.21 -4.08
C GLN A 159 -15.71 12.17 -4.65
N ALA A 160 -14.73 12.02 -3.77
CA ALA A 160 -13.35 12.33 -4.08
C ALA A 160 -12.56 11.14 -4.66
N TYR A 161 -13.06 9.93 -4.42
CA TYR A 161 -12.42 8.66 -4.74
C TYR A 161 -13.48 7.62 -5.08
N SER A 162 -13.25 6.88 -6.16
CA SER A 162 -14.14 5.85 -6.69
C SER A 162 -13.51 4.47 -6.69
N ALA A 163 -14.35 3.43 -6.78
CA ALA A 163 -13.89 2.06 -6.94
C ALA A 163 -13.16 1.83 -8.27
N GLU A 164 -13.55 2.55 -9.33
CA GLU A 164 -12.89 2.48 -10.64
C GLU A 164 -11.44 2.94 -10.55
N GLU A 165 -11.19 4.15 -10.02
CA GLU A 165 -9.83 4.66 -9.79
C GLU A 165 -9.01 3.75 -8.87
N THR A 166 -9.68 3.15 -7.87
CA THR A 166 -9.05 2.23 -6.94
C THR A 166 -8.61 0.94 -7.63
N ASN A 167 -9.44 0.37 -8.49
CA ASN A 167 -9.13 -0.82 -9.28
C ASN A 167 -8.01 -0.56 -10.28
N ASP A 168 -7.99 0.62 -10.91
CA ASP A 168 -6.90 1.04 -11.78
C ASP A 168 -5.58 1.10 -11.01
N CYS A 169 -5.58 1.68 -9.80
CA CYS A 169 -4.40 1.73 -8.94
C CYS A 169 -3.90 0.33 -8.55
N LEU A 170 -4.81 -0.59 -8.19
CA LEU A 170 -4.46 -1.98 -7.86
C LEU A 170 -3.87 -2.72 -9.07
N THR A 171 -4.46 -2.51 -10.25
CA THR A 171 -3.95 -3.09 -11.51
C THR A 171 -2.55 -2.56 -11.82
N LYS A 172 -2.32 -1.25 -11.66
CA LYS A 172 -1.02 -0.62 -11.87
C LYS A 172 0.03 -1.08 -10.86
N LEU A 173 -0.35 -1.32 -9.60
CA LEU A 173 0.56 -1.90 -8.61
C LEU A 173 1.05 -3.28 -9.04
N GLU A 174 0.15 -4.12 -9.54
CA GLU A 174 0.52 -5.47 -9.98
C GLU A 174 1.40 -5.42 -11.23
N GLN A 175 1.05 -4.60 -12.23
CA GLN A 175 1.89 -4.35 -13.40
C GLN A 175 3.29 -3.86 -13.01
N PHE A 176 3.37 -2.95 -12.04
CA PHE A 176 4.64 -2.45 -11.51
C PHE A 176 5.47 -3.56 -10.85
N ARG A 177 4.84 -4.42 -10.05
CA ARG A 177 5.51 -5.58 -9.43
C ARG A 177 6.03 -6.55 -10.48
N GLU A 178 5.21 -6.92 -11.46
CA GLU A 178 5.57 -7.85 -12.53
C GLU A 178 6.70 -7.31 -13.43
N HIS A 179 6.74 -6.00 -13.65
CA HIS A 179 7.80 -5.37 -14.43
C HIS A 179 9.18 -5.43 -13.74
N LEU A 180 9.21 -5.42 -12.41
CA LEU A 180 10.43 -5.32 -11.60
C LEU A 180 10.96 -6.66 -11.08
N ALA A 181 10.11 -7.68 -11.03
CA ALA A 181 10.43 -9.02 -10.53
C ALA A 181 11.17 -9.88 -11.57
#